data_AF-A0A1D1VV91-F1
#
_entry.id   AF-A0A1D1VV91-F1
#
_cell.length_a   1.000
_cell.length_b   1.000
_cell.length_c   1.000
_cell.angle_alpha   90.00
_cell.angle_beta   90.00
_cell.angle_gamma   90.00
#
_symmetry.space_group_name_H-M   'P 1'
#
loop_
_entity.id
_entity.type
_entity.pdbx_description
1 polymer ?
#
loop_
_entity_poly.entity_id
_entity_poly.type
_entity_poly.pdbx_seq_one_letter_code
_entity_poly.pdbx_strand_id
1 'polypeptide(L)'
;MEKPEAALPVTSVFETGGKIREWMDTGLDNHERLEIFFSLLNTMTNLEVRYFHTILHSFMGRDWQSVVEAQELIRRTNDVFSMRESYDSMEPLSLLTNEMTRNQVLLDFSVLHTLSTSCGEIICDFLEKADIPGHLGRLEDGQVLSDLLMIINMGYRHPALRFHRRLRLGQLAVELVNRRTAIRTPSVSKKRQFPKWRTFPVLLANSLRYLDPICSTSDEFSRDFDR
;
A
#
# COMPACT_ATOMS: atom_id res chain seq x y z
N MET A 1 -9.30 28.32 -45.71
CA MET A 1 -9.01 26.87 -45.58
C MET A 1 -8.02 26.76 -44.42
N GLU A 2 -8.53 26.76 -43.20
CA GLU A 2 -7.70 26.58 -42.00
C GLU A 2 -7.85 25.14 -41.52
N LYS A 3 -6.71 24.47 -41.42
CA LYS A 3 -6.59 23.10 -40.96
C LYS A 3 -6.74 23.14 -39.43
N PRO A 4 -7.67 22.41 -38.80
CA PRO A 4 -7.76 22.41 -37.35
C PRO A 4 -6.48 21.80 -36.79
N GLU A 5 -5.82 22.54 -35.91
CA GLU A 5 -4.69 22.08 -35.11
C GLU A 5 -5.09 20.78 -34.41
N ALA A 6 -4.32 19.72 -34.65
CA ALA A 6 -4.51 18.45 -33.97
C ALA A 6 -4.26 18.69 -32.47
N ALA A 7 -5.33 18.60 -31.68
CA ALA A 7 -5.25 18.62 -30.23
C ALA A 7 -4.22 17.58 -29.79
N LEU A 8 -3.18 18.04 -29.08
CA LEU A 8 -2.20 17.15 -28.44
C LEU A 8 -2.97 16.14 -27.57
N PRO A 9 -2.65 14.84 -27.64
CA PRO A 9 -3.30 13.87 -26.78
C PRO A 9 -3.00 14.26 -25.34
N VAL A 10 -4.05 14.57 -24.57
CA VAL A 10 -3.98 14.70 -23.12
C VAL A 10 -3.73 13.29 -22.60
N THR A 11 -2.47 12.87 -22.55
CA THR A 11 -2.08 11.65 -21.85
C THR A 11 -2.27 11.91 -20.37
N SER A 12 -3.36 11.37 -19.85
CA SER A 12 -3.69 11.38 -18.43
C SER A 12 -2.53 10.79 -17.63
N VAL A 13 -2.05 11.51 -16.62
CA VAL A 13 -1.12 11.01 -15.59
C VAL A 13 -1.69 9.78 -14.85
N PHE A 14 -2.98 9.49 -15.05
CA PHE A 14 -3.76 8.40 -14.47
C PHE A 14 -4.03 7.25 -15.45
N GLU A 15 -3.11 6.90 -16.35
CA GLU A 15 -3.18 5.62 -17.09
C GLU A 15 -2.92 4.43 -16.14
N THR A 16 -3.89 4.16 -15.26
CA THR A 16 -3.88 3.03 -14.33
C THR A 16 -3.70 1.71 -15.08
N GLY A 17 -4.27 1.59 -16.30
CA GLY A 17 -4.10 0.41 -17.15
C GLY A 17 -2.66 0.16 -17.61
N GLY A 18 -1.91 1.23 -17.95
CA GLY A 18 -0.50 1.13 -18.33
C GLY A 18 0.37 0.67 -17.15
N LYS A 19 0.13 1.25 -15.97
CA LYS A 19 0.84 0.88 -14.73
C LYS A 19 0.48 -0.51 -14.21
N ILE A 20 -0.76 -0.97 -14.38
CA ILE A 20 -1.14 -2.35 -14.03
C ILE A 20 -0.38 -3.35 -14.90
N ARG A 21 -0.23 -3.06 -16.21
CA ARG A 21 0.58 -3.90 -17.10
C ARG A 21 2.06 -3.89 -16.69
N GLU A 22 2.62 -2.72 -16.42
CA GLU A 22 3.98 -2.59 -15.90
C GLU A 22 4.18 -3.37 -14.58
N TRP A 23 3.20 -3.33 -13.68
CA TRP A 23 3.24 -4.12 -12.45
C TRP A 23 3.32 -5.62 -12.73
N MET A 24 2.53 -6.12 -13.67
CA MET A 24 2.54 -7.54 -14.06
C MET A 24 3.84 -7.94 -14.77
N ASP A 25 4.44 -7.04 -15.54
CA ASP A 25 5.58 -7.35 -16.41
C ASP A 25 6.96 -7.11 -15.74
N THR A 26 7.15 -5.97 -15.08
CA THR A 26 8.43 -5.56 -14.49
C THR A 26 8.42 -5.47 -12.97
N GLY A 27 7.24 -5.55 -12.36
CA GLY A 27 7.04 -5.22 -10.96
C GLY A 27 7.04 -3.70 -10.74
N LEU A 28 6.33 -3.26 -9.71
CA LEU A 28 6.34 -1.88 -9.23
C LEU A 28 6.87 -1.81 -7.80
N ASP A 29 7.39 -0.65 -7.40
CA ASP A 29 7.75 -0.41 -6.01
C ASP A 29 6.50 -0.33 -5.13
N ASN A 30 6.63 -0.61 -3.83
CA ASN A 30 5.47 -0.75 -2.94
C ASN A 30 4.60 0.52 -2.94
N HIS A 31 5.21 1.71 -2.92
CA HIS A 31 4.48 2.98 -2.93
C HIS A 31 3.72 3.21 -4.25
N GLU A 32 4.22 2.72 -5.38
CA GLU A 32 3.56 2.81 -6.70
C GLU A 32 2.37 1.84 -6.79
N ARG A 33 2.48 0.66 -6.17
CA ARG A 33 1.34 -0.27 -6.05
C ARG A 33 0.20 0.34 -5.24
N LEU A 34 0.52 1.02 -4.14
CA LEU A 34 -0.47 1.69 -3.30
C LEU A 34 -1.23 2.77 -4.08
N GLU A 35 -0.56 3.52 -4.97
CA GLU A 35 -1.22 4.50 -5.85
C GLU A 35 -2.27 3.86 -6.76
N ILE A 36 -1.95 2.70 -7.34
CA ILE A 36 -2.88 1.95 -8.18
C ILE A 36 -4.09 1.50 -7.36
N PHE A 37 -3.84 0.90 -6.18
CA PHE A 37 -4.92 0.46 -5.29
C PHE A 37 -5.84 1.61 -4.90
N PHE A 38 -5.29 2.76 -4.51
CA PHE A 38 -6.10 3.92 -4.16
C PHE A 38 -6.93 4.43 -5.35
N SER A 39 -6.33 4.48 -6.54
CA SER A 39 -7.04 4.87 -7.75
C SER A 39 -8.19 3.91 -8.06
N LEU A 40 -7.97 2.60 -7.95
CA LEU A 40 -9.00 1.59 -8.16
C LEU A 40 -10.12 1.69 -7.12
N LEU A 41 -9.78 1.82 -5.83
CA LEU A 41 -10.78 1.97 -4.76
C LEU A 41 -11.67 3.20 -4.96
N ASN A 42 -11.12 4.30 -5.46
CA ASN A 42 -11.90 5.51 -5.76
C ASN A 42 -12.85 5.37 -6.96
N THR A 43 -12.66 4.36 -7.81
CA THR A 43 -13.57 4.06 -8.92
C THR A 43 -14.71 3.11 -8.53
N MET A 44 -14.61 2.48 -7.36
CA MET A 44 -15.59 1.50 -6.89
C MET A 44 -16.79 2.18 -6.24
N THR A 45 -17.95 1.54 -6.38
CA THR A 45 -19.15 1.85 -5.60
C THR A 45 -18.99 1.41 -4.14
N ASN A 46 -19.81 1.97 -3.25
CA ASN A 46 -19.83 1.57 -1.84
C ASN A 46 -20.11 0.07 -1.64
N LEU A 47 -20.89 -0.56 -2.52
CA LEU A 47 -21.18 -1.99 -2.44
C LEU A 47 -19.95 -2.82 -2.80
N GLU A 48 -19.23 -2.44 -3.85
CA GLU A 48 -18.00 -3.09 -4.26
C GLU A 48 -16.90 -2.96 -3.20
N VAL A 49 -16.74 -1.76 -2.60
CA VAL A 49 -15.79 -1.56 -1.50
C VAL A 49 -16.12 -2.47 -0.31
N ARG A 50 -17.41 -2.62 0.05
CA ARG A 50 -17.84 -3.55 1.11
C ARG A 50 -17.53 -5.01 0.76
N TYR A 51 -17.77 -5.42 -0.48
CA TYR A 51 -17.42 -6.76 -0.96
C TYR A 51 -15.91 -7.03 -0.86
N PHE A 52 -15.08 -6.08 -1.31
CA PHE A 52 -13.62 -6.18 -1.18
C PHE A 52 -13.17 -6.25 0.27
N HIS A 53 -13.77 -5.46 1.17
CA HIS A 53 -13.50 -5.54 2.60
C HIS A 53 -13.77 -6.94 3.16
N THR A 54 -14.89 -7.58 2.80
CA THR A 54 -15.21 -8.95 3.23
C THR A 54 -14.18 -9.96 2.73
N ILE A 55 -13.73 -9.84 1.48
CA ILE A 55 -12.66 -10.70 0.95
C ILE A 55 -11.37 -10.51 1.74
N LEU A 56 -10.93 -9.27 1.95
CA LEU A 56 -9.71 -8.97 2.70
C LEU A 56 -9.78 -9.51 4.13
N HIS A 57 -10.92 -9.33 4.81
CA HIS A 57 -11.15 -9.87 6.14
C HIS A 57 -11.02 -11.40 6.18
N SER A 58 -11.46 -12.12 5.14
CA SER A 58 -11.32 -13.58 5.05
C SER A 58 -9.85 -14.05 4.94
N PHE A 59 -8.96 -13.22 4.39
CA PHE A 59 -7.52 -13.49 4.35
C PHE A 59 -6.84 -13.24 5.70
N MET A 60 -7.32 -12.26 6.47
CA MET A 60 -6.72 -11.86 7.75
C MET A 60 -7.08 -12.79 8.92
N GLY A 61 -8.21 -13.50 8.87
CA GLY A 61 -8.75 -14.25 10.01
C GLY A 61 -8.05 -15.56 10.40
N ARG A 62 -6.79 -15.80 9.99
CA ARG A 62 -6.15 -17.13 10.13
C ARG A 62 -5.29 -17.34 11.38
N ASP A 63 -4.84 -16.29 12.08
CA ASP A 63 -3.95 -16.44 13.24
C ASP A 63 -4.46 -15.70 14.49
N TRP A 64 -5.03 -16.41 15.47
CA TRP A 64 -5.58 -15.83 16.70
C TRP A 64 -4.55 -15.02 17.52
N GLN A 65 -3.28 -15.46 17.53
CA GLN A 65 -2.18 -14.74 18.19
C GLN A 65 -1.94 -13.37 17.54
N SER A 66 -2.01 -13.33 16.20
CA SER A 66 -1.89 -12.09 15.42
C SER A 66 -3.06 -11.14 15.66
N VAL A 67 -4.24 -11.66 15.98
CA VAL A 67 -5.43 -10.84 16.26
C VAL A 67 -5.27 -10.07 17.57
N VAL A 68 -4.77 -10.71 18.63
CA VAL A 68 -4.54 -10.03 19.93
C VAL A 68 -3.44 -8.98 19.81
N GLU A 69 -2.32 -9.31 19.17
CA GLU A 69 -1.23 -8.38 18.92
C GLU A 69 -1.67 -7.21 18.03
N ALA A 70 -2.46 -7.47 16.98
CA ALA A 70 -3.04 -6.45 16.12
C ALA A 70 -4.05 -5.58 16.88
N GLN A 71 -4.89 -6.16 17.74
CA GLN A 71 -5.84 -5.40 18.56
C GLN A 71 -5.12 -4.47 19.53
N GLU A 72 -4.06 -4.95 20.18
CA GLU A 72 -3.28 -4.15 21.11
C GLU A 72 -2.49 -3.05 20.38
N LEU A 73 -1.99 -3.33 19.16
CA LEU A 73 -1.41 -2.32 18.29
C LEU A 73 -2.45 -1.26 17.89
N ILE A 74 -3.63 -1.66 17.40
CA ILE A 74 -4.74 -0.75 17.06
C ILE A 74 -5.09 0.11 18.27
N ARG A 75 -5.19 -0.48 19.46
CA ARG A 75 -5.50 0.24 20.70
C ARG A 75 -4.44 1.29 21.02
N ARG A 76 -3.15 0.93 20.99
CA ARG A 76 -2.04 1.85 21.30
C ARG A 76 -1.91 2.98 20.28
N THR A 77 -1.99 2.69 18.99
CA THR A 77 -1.88 3.70 17.93
C THR A 77 -3.04 4.70 17.96
N ASN A 78 -4.22 4.30 18.45
CA ASN A 78 -5.40 5.16 18.55
C ASN A 78 -5.62 5.77 19.94
N ASP A 79 -4.70 5.54 20.88
CA ASP A 79 -4.67 6.23 22.16
C ASP A 79 -3.63 7.36 22.14
N VAL A 80 -4.10 8.59 22.34
CA VAL A 80 -3.27 9.80 22.20
C VAL A 80 -2.09 9.80 23.18
N PHE A 81 -2.30 9.32 24.40
CA PHE A 81 -1.26 9.30 25.43
C PHE A 81 -0.19 8.25 25.13
N SER A 82 -0.61 7.00 24.86
CA SER A 82 0.29 5.90 24.49
C SER A 82 1.11 6.24 23.25
N MET A 83 0.47 6.83 22.24
CA MET A 83 1.15 7.22 21.01
C MET A 83 2.15 8.36 21.24
N ARG A 84 1.78 9.36 22.03
CA ARG A 84 2.69 10.47 22.35
C ARG A 84 3.92 9.98 23.11
N GLU A 85 3.73 9.16 24.13
CA GLU A 85 4.82 8.54 24.88
C GLU A 85 5.76 7.74 23.96
N SER A 86 5.18 6.93 23.07
CA SER A 86 5.95 6.15 22.11
C SER A 86 6.79 7.05 21.19
N TYR A 87 6.20 8.09 20.59
CA TYR A 87 6.90 8.95 19.64
C TYR A 87 7.86 9.94 20.29
N ASP A 88 7.59 10.38 21.52
CA ASP A 88 8.51 11.24 22.29
C ASP A 88 9.77 10.47 22.73
N SER A 89 9.68 9.14 22.88
CA SER A 89 10.86 8.30 23.15
C SER A 89 11.71 7.98 21.91
N MET A 90 11.18 8.20 20.70
CA MET A 90 11.90 7.94 19.45
C MET A 90 12.75 9.14 19.02
N GLU A 91 14.00 8.90 18.65
CA GLU A 91 14.83 9.93 18.04
C GLU A 91 14.32 10.23 16.60
N PRO A 92 13.97 11.48 16.24
CA PRO A 92 13.41 11.78 14.91
C PRO A 92 14.32 11.40 13.73
N LEU A 93 15.64 11.55 13.88
CA LEU A 93 16.63 11.16 12.85
C LEU A 93 16.64 9.65 12.59
N SER A 94 16.14 8.84 13.53
CA SER A 94 16.02 7.39 13.35
C SER A 94 15.07 7.03 12.19
N LEU A 95 14.17 7.93 11.78
CA LEU A 95 13.36 7.75 10.58
C LEU A 95 14.22 7.56 9.31
N LEU A 96 15.38 8.22 9.26
CA LEU A 96 16.28 8.19 8.10
C LEU A 96 17.30 7.06 8.19
N THR A 97 17.66 6.63 9.41
CA THR A 97 18.77 5.70 9.65
C THR A 97 18.32 4.30 10.07
N ASN A 98 17.13 4.15 10.66
CA ASN A 98 16.65 2.90 11.24
C ASN A 98 15.41 2.38 10.52
N GLU A 99 15.53 1.16 9.98
CA GLU A 99 14.43 0.44 9.33
C GLU A 99 13.28 0.15 10.29
N MET A 100 13.58 -0.18 11.55
CA MET A 100 12.55 -0.47 12.56
C MET A 100 11.65 0.75 12.80
N THR A 101 12.23 1.96 12.85
CA THR A 101 11.46 3.20 12.99
C THR A 101 10.54 3.40 11.77
N ARG A 102 11.03 3.20 10.55
CA ARG A 102 10.21 3.33 9.34
C ARG A 102 9.08 2.30 9.32
N ASN A 103 9.36 1.05 9.68
CA ASN A 103 8.36 -0.01 9.77
C ASN A 103 7.31 0.30 10.84
N GLN A 104 7.71 0.84 11.98
CA GLN A 104 6.76 1.26 13.03
C GLN A 104 5.83 2.36 12.53
N VAL A 105 6.35 3.40 11.86
CA VAL A 105 5.52 4.49 11.29
C VAL A 105 4.56 3.96 10.21
N LEU A 106 5.02 3.03 9.36
CA LEU A 106 4.18 2.37 8.36
C LEU A 106 3.04 1.57 9.03
N LEU A 107 3.35 0.82 10.07
CA LEU A 107 2.37 0.05 10.84
C LEU A 107 1.37 0.98 11.52
N ASP A 108 1.84 2.06 12.15
CA ASP A 108 0.96 3.05 12.78
C ASP A 108 -0.01 3.66 11.77
N PHE A 109 0.45 4.07 10.59
CA PHE A 109 -0.46 4.55 9.55
C PHE A 109 -1.44 3.49 9.04
N SER A 110 -1.07 2.21 9.08
CA SER A 110 -1.94 1.12 8.60
C SER A 110 -3.11 0.81 9.53
N VAL A 111 -2.95 1.09 10.83
CA VAL A 111 -3.96 0.82 11.89
C VAL A 111 -4.55 2.10 12.49
N LEU A 112 -4.09 3.27 12.06
CA LEU A 112 -4.62 4.55 12.49
C LEU A 112 -6.08 4.67 12.07
N HIS A 113 -6.96 4.89 13.03
CA HIS A 113 -8.38 5.09 12.75
C HIS A 113 -8.61 6.44 12.09
N THR A 114 -9.54 6.51 11.15
CA THR A 114 -9.81 7.69 10.33
C THR A 114 -10.26 8.91 11.14
N LEU A 115 -10.84 8.69 12.33
CA LEU A 115 -11.28 9.74 13.25
C LEU A 115 -10.21 10.16 14.28
N SER A 116 -9.08 9.44 14.35
CA SER A 116 -8.02 9.69 15.34
C SER A 116 -7.10 10.83 14.90
N THR A 117 -7.66 12.03 14.70
CA THR A 117 -6.91 13.16 14.13
C THR A 117 -5.71 13.56 14.99
N SER A 118 -5.85 13.52 16.31
CA SER A 118 -4.76 13.86 17.24
C SER A 118 -3.57 12.90 17.13
N CYS A 119 -3.83 11.61 16.94
CA CYS A 119 -2.80 10.60 16.68
C CYS A 119 -2.12 10.83 15.33
N GLY A 120 -2.89 11.17 14.29
CA GLY A 120 -2.33 11.57 12.99
C GLY A 120 -1.40 12.78 13.08
N GLU A 121 -1.77 13.80 13.88
CA GLU A 121 -0.91 14.97 14.13
C GLU A 121 0.39 14.59 14.83
N ILE A 122 0.38 13.64 15.78
CA ILE A 122 1.61 13.15 16.44
C ILE A 122 2.58 12.53 15.43
N ILE A 123 2.09 11.68 14.51
CA ILE A 123 2.94 11.13 13.45
C ILE A 123 3.52 12.26 12.59
N CYS A 124 2.69 13.22 12.18
CA CYS A 124 3.16 14.34 11.35
C CYS A 124 4.20 15.21 12.05
N ASP A 125 4.02 15.52 13.34
CA ASP A 125 5.00 16.26 14.12
C ASP A 125 6.34 15.52 14.16
N PHE A 126 6.32 14.19 14.27
CA PHE A 126 7.53 13.37 14.20
C PHE A 126 8.19 13.41 12.83
N LEU A 127 7.42 13.29 11.74
CA LEU A 127 7.94 13.40 10.37
C LEU A 127 8.59 14.78 10.11
N GLU A 128 8.01 15.85 10.65
CA GLU A 128 8.56 17.20 10.54
C GLU A 128 9.85 17.35 11.36
N LYS A 129 9.90 16.81 12.58
CA LYS A 129 11.11 16.80 13.41
C LYS A 129 12.27 16.01 12.79
N ALA A 130 11.98 15.03 11.93
CA ALA A 130 13.01 14.27 11.23
C ALA A 130 13.76 15.09 10.17
N ASP A 131 13.26 16.27 9.79
CA ASP A 131 13.85 17.19 8.81
C ASP A 131 14.31 16.48 7.52
N ILE A 132 13.39 15.72 6.92
CA ILE A 132 13.63 14.99 5.66
C ILE A 132 14.20 15.93 4.57
N PRO A 133 13.67 17.17 4.35
CA PRO A 133 14.23 18.10 3.36
C PRO A 133 15.70 18.45 3.62
N GLY A 134 16.08 18.71 4.88
CA GLY A 134 17.47 19.02 5.24
C GLY A 134 18.44 17.87 4.96
N HIS A 135 17.94 16.63 4.92
CA HIS A 135 18.74 15.42 4.69
C HIS A 135 18.62 14.86 3.27
N LEU A 136 17.79 15.45 2.40
CA LEU A 136 17.46 14.91 1.08
C LEU A 136 18.69 14.61 0.21
N GLY A 137 19.70 15.49 0.25
CA GLY A 137 20.95 15.33 -0.50
C GLY A 137 21.83 14.16 -0.05
N ARG A 138 21.61 13.63 1.16
CA ARG A 138 22.36 12.50 1.75
C ARG A 138 21.62 11.16 1.60
N LEU A 139 20.35 11.20 1.21
CA LEU A 139 19.56 10.00 0.95
C LEU A 139 19.98 9.44 -0.42
N GLU A 140 20.82 8.41 -0.40
CA GLU A 140 21.23 7.64 -1.59
C GLU A 140 20.69 6.21 -1.58
N ASP A 141 20.27 5.73 -0.41
CA ASP A 141 19.69 4.40 -0.26
C ASP A 141 18.29 4.36 -0.89
N GLY A 142 18.18 3.54 -1.95
CA GLY A 142 16.93 3.34 -2.67
C GLY A 142 15.82 2.69 -1.83
N GLN A 143 16.17 1.90 -0.81
CA GLN A 143 15.19 1.30 0.10
C GLN A 143 14.63 2.36 1.06
N VAL A 144 15.50 3.14 1.70
CA VAL A 144 15.07 4.25 2.58
C VAL A 144 14.16 5.22 1.82
N LEU A 145 14.53 5.59 0.59
CA LEU A 145 13.70 6.45 -0.26
C LEU A 145 12.34 5.82 -0.59
N SER A 146 12.29 4.52 -0.86
CA SER A 146 11.04 3.82 -1.13
C SER A 146 10.13 3.76 0.11
N ASP A 147 10.69 3.51 1.28
CA ASP A 147 9.95 3.47 2.55
C ASP A 147 9.41 4.86 2.90
N LEU A 148 10.22 5.91 2.76
CA LEU A 148 9.79 7.29 2.99
C LEU A 148 8.65 7.69 2.03
N LEU A 149 8.77 7.34 0.75
CA LEU A 149 7.69 7.55 -0.23
C LEU A 149 6.42 6.81 0.17
N MET A 150 6.54 5.59 0.71
CA MET A 150 5.37 4.86 1.20
C MET A 150 4.73 5.56 2.41
N ILE A 151 5.52 5.92 3.42
CA ILE A 151 5.05 6.64 4.62
C ILE A 151 4.29 7.90 4.22
N ILE A 152 4.88 8.68 3.31
CA ILE A 152 4.28 9.93 2.84
C ILE A 152 3.03 9.67 2.01
N ASN A 153 3.00 8.65 1.16
CA ASN A 153 1.81 8.28 0.38
C ASN A 153 0.65 7.83 1.27
N MET A 154 0.93 7.09 2.34
CA MET A 154 -0.07 6.69 3.33
C MET A 154 -0.59 7.92 4.07
N GLY A 155 0.29 8.77 4.61
CA GLY A 155 -0.10 9.98 5.32
C GLY A 155 -0.87 10.98 4.44
N TYR A 156 -0.41 11.24 3.22
CA TYR A 156 -1.06 12.14 2.26
C TYR A 156 -2.54 11.79 2.03
N ARG A 157 -2.87 10.50 2.05
CA ARG A 157 -4.23 9.97 1.79
C ARG A 157 -5.03 9.69 3.05
N HIS A 158 -4.41 9.71 4.22
CA HIS A 158 -5.08 9.29 5.45
C HIS A 158 -6.14 10.31 5.90
N PRO A 159 -7.41 9.90 6.13
CA PRO A 159 -8.47 10.83 6.54
C PRO A 159 -8.24 11.52 7.88
N ALA A 160 -7.48 10.89 8.78
CA ALA A 160 -7.16 11.48 10.09
C ALA A 160 -6.25 12.72 9.97
N LEU A 161 -5.60 12.94 8.82
CA LEU A 161 -4.71 14.07 8.61
C LEU A 161 -5.44 15.28 8.03
N ARG A 162 -5.21 16.45 8.65
CA ARG A 162 -5.80 17.70 8.21
C ARG A 162 -5.23 18.15 6.86
N PHE A 163 -5.98 19.00 6.16
CA PHE A 163 -5.60 19.49 4.84
C PHE A 163 -4.17 20.07 4.77
N HIS A 164 -3.78 20.93 5.72
CA HIS A 164 -2.46 21.55 5.71
C HIS A 164 -1.32 20.53 5.87
N ARG A 165 -1.48 19.50 6.73
CA ARG A 165 -0.52 18.41 6.87
C ARG A 165 -0.40 17.59 5.59
N ARG A 166 -1.52 17.24 4.98
CA ARG A 166 -1.54 16.53 3.69
C ARG A 166 -0.87 17.36 2.59
N LEU A 167 -1.12 18.67 2.52
CA LEU A 167 -0.46 19.55 1.57
C LEU A 167 1.07 19.53 1.76
N ARG A 168 1.55 19.59 3.00
CA ARG A 168 2.98 19.52 3.32
C ARG A 168 3.59 18.17 2.92
N LEU A 169 2.91 17.06 3.21
CA LEU A 169 3.32 15.73 2.78
C LEU A 169 3.35 15.60 1.25
N GLY A 170 2.41 16.22 0.55
CA GLY A 170 2.40 16.26 -0.92
C GLY A 170 3.60 17.01 -1.50
N GLN A 171 4.01 18.13 -0.91
CA GLN A 171 5.25 18.83 -1.29
C GLN A 171 6.48 17.94 -1.09
N LEU A 172 6.55 17.27 0.06
CA LEU A 172 7.65 16.36 0.37
C LEU A 172 7.72 15.15 -0.56
N ALA A 173 6.56 14.63 -0.98
CA ALA A 173 6.48 13.56 -1.97
C ALA A 173 7.15 13.96 -3.30
N VAL A 174 6.89 15.18 -3.78
CA VAL A 174 7.50 15.71 -5.01
C VAL A 174 9.03 15.79 -4.86
N GLU A 175 9.53 16.29 -3.73
CA GLU A 175 10.97 16.37 -3.45
C GLU A 175 11.64 14.99 -3.44
N LEU A 176 11.02 13.99 -2.82
CA LEU A 176 11.55 12.62 -2.77
C LEU A 176 11.49 11.90 -4.11
N VAL A 177 10.43 12.09 -4.89
CA VAL A 177 10.35 11.57 -6.26
C VAL A 177 11.46 12.17 -7.11
N ASN A 178 11.66 13.49 -7.04
CA ASN A 178 12.74 14.16 -7.78
C ASN A 178 14.12 13.63 -7.38
N ARG A 179 14.37 13.46 -6.08
CA ARG A 179 15.63 12.87 -5.57
C ARG A 179 15.82 11.44 -6.09
N ARG A 180 14.78 10.62 -6.05
CA ARG A 180 14.80 9.24 -6.54
C ARG A 180 15.07 9.17 -8.04
N THR A 181 14.45 10.05 -8.82
CA THR A 181 14.72 10.13 -10.28
C THR A 181 16.15 10.56 -10.55
N ALA A 182 16.70 11.51 -9.80
CA ALA A 182 18.08 11.95 -9.93
C ALA A 182 19.08 10.81 -9.64
N ILE A 183 18.81 9.97 -8.64
CA ILE A 183 19.64 8.79 -8.32
C ILE A 183 19.51 7.70 -9.39
N ARG A 184 18.31 7.51 -9.98
CA ARG A 184 18.10 6.58 -11.10
C ARG A 184 18.78 7.05 -12.39
N THR A 185 19.12 8.34 -12.52
CA THR A 185 19.88 8.89 -13.66
C THR A 185 21.32 9.25 -13.30
N PRO A 186 22.27 8.30 -13.39
CA PRO A 186 23.65 8.62 -13.70
C PRO A 186 24.12 7.74 -14.88
N SER A 187 24.15 8.31 -16.09
CA SER A 187 24.68 7.72 -17.33
C SER A 187 24.01 6.41 -17.83
N VAL A 188 24.00 6.29 -19.16
CA VAL A 188 23.37 5.22 -19.93
C VAL A 188 23.95 3.84 -19.63
N SER A 189 23.06 2.84 -19.65
CA SER A 189 23.27 1.39 -19.79
C SER A 189 23.71 0.57 -18.57
N LYS A 190 22.84 -0.35 -18.16
CA LYS A 190 23.15 -1.78 -17.99
C LYS A 190 21.86 -2.59 -17.99
N LYS A 191 21.70 -3.47 -18.99
CA LYS A 191 20.66 -4.51 -19.00
C LYS A 191 20.84 -5.36 -17.75
N ARG A 192 19.91 -5.26 -16.79
CA ARG A 192 19.84 -6.21 -15.68
C ARG A 192 19.34 -7.53 -16.24
N GLN A 193 20.23 -8.51 -16.27
CA GLN A 193 19.95 -9.89 -16.66
C GLN A 193 19.36 -10.59 -15.44
N PHE A 194 18.13 -11.08 -15.55
CA PHE A 194 17.46 -11.85 -14.49
C PHE A 194 17.97 -13.29 -14.44
N PRO A 195 17.95 -13.94 -13.27
CA PRO A 195 18.09 -15.39 -13.17
C PRO A 195 16.87 -16.08 -13.80
N LYS A 196 17.12 -17.12 -14.61
CA LYS A 196 16.08 -17.93 -15.25
C LYS A 196 15.22 -18.64 -14.20
N TRP A 197 13.92 -18.36 -14.28
CA TRP A 197 12.76 -18.95 -13.62
C TRP A 197 12.85 -20.44 -13.23
N ARG A 198 12.20 -20.79 -12.12
CA ARG A 198 11.48 -22.07 -12.00
C ARG A 198 10.00 -21.81 -11.67
N THR A 199 9.18 -21.92 -12.72
CA THR A 199 7.84 -22.54 -12.74
C THR A 199 6.86 -22.24 -11.59
N PHE A 200 5.94 -21.31 -11.83
CA PHE A 200 4.57 -21.40 -11.30
C PHE A 200 3.69 -22.08 -12.36
N PRO A 201 3.32 -23.33 -12.14
CA PRO A 201 1.91 -23.70 -12.24
C PRO A 201 1.47 -24.39 -10.94
N VAL A 202 0.15 -24.54 -10.73
CA VAL A 202 -0.51 -25.34 -9.67
C VAL A 202 -1.19 -24.58 -8.52
N LEU A 203 -1.71 -23.35 -8.70
CA LEU A 203 -2.72 -22.82 -7.76
C LEU A 203 -3.98 -22.19 -8.39
N LEU A 204 -4.15 -22.25 -9.72
CA LEU A 204 -5.42 -21.90 -10.38
C LEU A 204 -6.24 -23.11 -10.87
N ALA A 205 -5.75 -24.35 -10.67
CA ALA A 205 -6.45 -25.57 -11.09
C ALA A 205 -7.32 -26.22 -9.99
N ASN A 206 -7.25 -25.74 -8.74
CA ASN A 206 -7.99 -26.32 -7.61
C ASN A 206 -9.24 -25.53 -7.19
N SER A 207 -9.45 -24.31 -7.71
CA SER A 207 -10.61 -23.46 -7.38
C SER A 207 -11.79 -23.62 -8.36
N LEU A 208 -11.66 -24.43 -9.41
CA LEU A 208 -12.73 -24.72 -10.39
C LEU A 208 -13.31 -26.13 -10.29
N ARG A 209 -13.01 -26.90 -9.23
CA ARG A 209 -13.60 -28.23 -8.98
C ARG A 209 -14.73 -28.24 -7.93
N TYR A 210 -15.15 -27.08 -7.43
CA TYR A 210 -16.22 -26.97 -6.41
C TYR A 210 -17.49 -26.29 -6.91
N LEU A 211 -17.66 -26.19 -8.22
CA LEU A 211 -18.91 -25.75 -8.84
C LEU A 211 -19.32 -26.79 -9.88
N ASP A 212 -20.01 -27.84 -9.43
CA ASP A 212 -20.89 -28.62 -10.29
C ASP A 212 -22.32 -28.60 -9.73
N PRO A 213 -23.33 -28.78 -10.60
CA PRO A 213 -24.64 -28.20 -10.44
C PRO A 213 -25.63 -29.12 -9.72
N ILE A 214 -26.56 -28.50 -9.01
CA ILE A 214 -27.82 -29.11 -8.60
C ILE A 214 -28.65 -29.35 -9.88
N CYS A 215 -28.76 -30.61 -10.35
CA CYS A 215 -30.02 -31.22 -10.81
C CYS A 215 -29.87 -32.68 -11.29
N SER A 216 -30.58 -33.55 -10.58
CA SER A 216 -31.43 -34.68 -11.05
C SER A 216 -30.95 -35.62 -12.16
N THR A 217 -30.87 -36.92 -11.83
CA THR A 217 -31.77 -38.02 -12.26
C THR A 217 -31.15 -39.33 -11.76
N SER A 218 -31.79 -39.99 -10.79
CA SER A 218 -32.60 -41.22 -10.94
C SER A 218 -31.78 -42.52 -10.87
N ASP A 219 -32.34 -43.45 -10.10
CA ASP A 219 -32.03 -44.87 -10.06
C ASP A 219 -30.72 -45.29 -9.38
N GLU A 220 -30.82 -45.66 -8.10
CA GLU A 220 -30.76 -47.09 -7.78
C GLU A 220 -31.28 -47.38 -6.36
N PHE A 221 -32.25 -48.28 -6.36
CA PHE A 221 -32.99 -48.81 -5.25
C PHE A 221 -32.18 -49.92 -4.58
N SER A 222 -32.35 -50.06 -3.27
CA SER A 222 -32.33 -51.32 -2.51
C SER A 222 -31.00 -51.76 -1.84
N ARG A 223 -31.19 -52.21 -0.59
CA ARG A 223 -30.33 -53.07 0.26
C ARG A 223 -29.29 -52.29 1.09
N ASP A 224 -29.22 -52.36 2.42
CA ASP A 224 -29.84 -53.22 3.42
C ASP A 224 -29.92 -52.43 4.75
N PHE A 225 -31.09 -52.41 5.38
CA PHE A 225 -31.25 -52.08 6.79
C PHE A 225 -31.81 -53.34 7.45
N ASP A 226 -30.93 -54.16 8.01
CA ASP A 226 -31.26 -55.30 8.86
C ASP A 226 -30.32 -55.27 10.08
N ARG A 227 -30.78 -54.59 11.15
CA ARG A 227 -30.67 -54.91 12.59
C ARG A 227 -30.77 -53.68 13.46
#